data_AF-A0A6P0BIV9-F1
#
_entry.id   AF-A0A6P0BIV9-F1
#
_cell.length_a   1.000
_cell.length_b   1.000
_cell.length_c   1.000
_cell.angle_alpha   90.00
_cell.angle_beta   90.00
_cell.angle_gamma   90.00
#
_symmetry.space_group_name_H-M   'P 1'
#
loop_
_entity.id
_entity.type
_entity.pdbx_description
1 polymer ?
#
loop_
_entity_poly.entity_id
_entity_poly.type
_entity_poly.pdbx_seq_one_letter_code
_entity_poly.pdbx_strand_id
1 'polypeptide(L)'
;MADDRTNTIRATFETREAADLAVEHLVQQHGISRPDIFIQSASDRNSAGSAPSGGDASHDDGARRDAPLEGEIEVSVDIASRQVAAVQRSLRAAGAVRVSSR
;
A
#
# COMPACT_ATOMS: atom_id res chain seq x y z
N MET A 1 26.74 -14.02 -12.06
CA MET A 1 25.84 -13.49 -11.02
C MET A 1 24.63 -12.92 -11.74
N ALA A 2 23.54 -13.68 -11.82
CA ALA A 2 22.33 -13.26 -12.52
C ALA A 2 21.39 -12.63 -11.50
N ASP A 3 20.92 -11.42 -11.81
CA ASP A 3 19.79 -10.74 -11.16
C ASP A 3 19.99 -10.18 -9.73
N ASP A 4 21.07 -9.43 -9.55
CA ASP A 4 21.22 -8.48 -8.42
C ASP A 4 20.58 -7.10 -8.72
N ARG A 5 19.82 -6.97 -9.81
CA ARG A 5 19.14 -5.71 -10.13
C ARG A 5 17.97 -5.50 -9.17
N THR A 6 18.03 -4.40 -8.44
CA THR A 6 16.90 -3.85 -7.69
C THR A 6 15.85 -3.31 -8.65
N ASN A 7 14.59 -3.64 -8.40
CA ASN A 7 13.42 -3.14 -9.11
C ASN A 7 12.50 -2.48 -8.08
N THR A 8 11.93 -1.33 -8.45
CA THR A 8 10.96 -0.64 -7.59
C THR A 8 9.56 -1.01 -8.04
N ILE A 9 8.79 -1.66 -7.15
CA ILE A 9 7.36 -1.89 -7.35
C ILE A 9 6.58 -0.80 -6.67
N ARG A 10 5.59 -0.24 -7.36
CA ARG A 10 4.63 0.71 -6.81
C ARG A 10 3.24 0.12 -6.84
N ALA A 11 2.54 0.18 -5.72
CA ALA A 11 1.16 -0.24 -5.60
C ALA A 11 0.30 0.88 -5.00
N THR A 12 -0.88 1.10 -5.58
CA THR A 12 -1.85 2.06 -5.08
C THR A 12 -2.99 1.34 -4.38
N PHE A 13 -3.42 1.87 -3.24
CA PHE A 13 -4.49 1.35 -2.40
C PHE A 13 -5.53 2.43 -2.14
N GLU A 14 -6.80 2.04 -2.07
CA GLU A 14 -7.91 2.96 -1.75
C GLU A 14 -8.02 3.22 -0.25
N THR A 15 -7.47 2.35 0.60
CA THR A 15 -7.60 2.44 2.07
C THR A 15 -6.26 2.27 2.77
N ARG A 16 -6.13 2.91 3.94
CA ARG A 16 -4.95 2.79 4.81
C ARG A 16 -4.77 1.37 5.33
N GLU A 17 -5.86 0.75 5.75
CA GLU A 17 -5.90 -0.64 6.21
C GLU A 17 -5.30 -1.60 5.18
N ALA A 18 -5.68 -1.47 3.90
CA ALA A 18 -5.14 -2.33 2.83
C ALA A 18 -3.65 -2.10 2.58
N ALA A 19 -3.19 -0.84 2.67
CA ALA A 19 -1.77 -0.50 2.54
C ALA A 19 -0.93 -1.06 3.71
N ASP A 20 -1.41 -0.95 4.94
CA ASP A 20 -0.71 -1.48 6.12
C ASP A 20 -0.69 -3.03 6.09
N LEU A 21 -1.79 -3.69 5.73
CA LEU A 21 -1.85 -5.15 5.54
C LEU A 21 -0.85 -5.62 4.47
N ALA A 22 -0.71 -4.85 3.38
CA ALA A 22 0.28 -5.14 2.36
C ALA A 22 1.70 -5.10 2.93
N VAL A 23 2.04 -4.09 3.71
CA VAL A 23 3.37 -3.95 4.36
C VAL A 23 3.63 -5.12 5.29
N GLU A 24 2.64 -5.51 6.09
CA GLU A 24 2.73 -6.68 6.97
C GLU A 24 3.05 -7.96 6.17
N HIS A 25 2.34 -8.20 5.07
CA HIS A 25 2.61 -9.34 4.21
C HIS A 25 4.00 -9.29 3.55
N LEU A 26 4.46 -8.12 3.11
CA LEU A 26 5.79 -7.94 2.52
C LEU A 26 6.90 -8.29 3.52
N VAL A 27 6.79 -7.81 4.77
CA VAL A 27 7.78 -8.08 5.81
C VAL A 27 7.72 -9.55 6.24
N GLN A 28 6.53 -10.07 6.55
CA GLN A 28 6.38 -11.38 7.15
C GLN A 28 6.56 -12.53 6.14
N GLN A 29 5.98 -12.41 4.95
CA GLN A 29 5.96 -13.51 3.97
C GLN A 29 7.13 -13.48 2.99
N HIS A 30 7.62 -12.29 2.64
CA HIS A 30 8.68 -12.12 1.64
C HIS A 30 10.02 -11.74 2.26
N GLY A 31 10.06 -11.48 3.57
CA GLY A 31 11.28 -11.10 4.29
C GLY A 31 11.85 -9.77 3.81
N ILE A 32 11.01 -8.88 3.28
CA ILE A 32 11.43 -7.56 2.82
C ILE A 32 11.70 -6.68 4.04
N SER A 33 12.85 -6.01 4.06
CA SER A 33 13.20 -5.12 5.15
C SER A 33 12.25 -3.94 5.18
N ARG A 34 11.74 -3.57 6.36
CA ARG A 34 10.90 -2.38 6.52
C ARG A 34 11.53 -1.09 5.95
N PRO A 35 12.87 -0.86 6.03
CA PRO A 35 13.50 0.28 5.38
C PRO A 35 13.39 0.33 3.85
N ASP A 36 13.13 -0.81 3.20
CA ASP A 36 12.96 -0.91 1.74
C ASP A 36 11.50 -0.65 1.30
N ILE A 37 10.62 -0.30 2.25
CA ILE A 37 9.19 -0.07 2.02
C ILE A 37 8.83 1.39 2.37
N PHE A 38 8.28 2.09 1.39
CA PHE A 38 7.87 3.49 1.50
C PHE A 38 6.36 3.60 1.33
N ILE A 39 5.70 4.37 2.19
CA ILE A 39 4.25 4.62 2.13
C ILE A 39 4.03 6.12 2.04
N GLN A 40 3.29 6.55 1.03
CA GLN A 40 2.97 7.95 0.80
C GLN A 40 1.55 8.12 0.27
N SER A 41 1.03 9.34 0.31
CA SER A 41 -0.18 9.66 -0.46
C SER A 41 0.17 9.69 -1.94
N ALA A 42 -0.63 9.03 -2.76
CA ALA A 42 -0.53 9.04 -4.22
C ALA A 42 -0.95 10.40 -4.82
N SER A 43 -1.61 11.26 -4.04
CA SER A 43 -1.94 12.63 -4.42
C SER A 43 -1.21 13.64 -3.52
N ASP A 44 -0.75 14.74 -4.11
CA ASP A 44 -0.13 15.89 -3.42
C ASP A 44 -1.06 16.54 -2.37
N ARG A 45 -2.36 16.17 -2.40
CA ARG A 45 -3.43 16.77 -1.59
C ARG A 45 -3.73 16.13 -0.23
N ASN A 46 -3.06 15.06 0.21
CA ASN A 46 -3.44 14.51 1.52
C ASN A 46 -2.35 13.77 2.30
N SER A 47 -1.64 14.47 3.19
CA SER A 47 -0.76 13.87 4.22
C SER A 47 -1.52 13.37 5.45
N ALA A 48 -2.86 13.43 5.45
CA ALA A 48 -3.71 13.07 6.58
C ALA A 48 -4.67 11.93 6.19
N GLY A 49 -4.28 10.70 6.52
CA GLY A 49 -5.14 9.53 6.39
C GLY A 49 -6.55 9.82 6.93
N SER A 50 -7.54 9.83 6.05
CA SER A 50 -8.93 10.17 6.37
C SER A 50 -9.82 8.93 6.37
N ALA A 51 -9.30 7.82 6.88
CA ALA A 51 -10.10 6.70 7.35
C ALA A 51 -9.84 6.53 8.86
N PRO A 52 -10.86 6.59 9.73
CA PRO A 52 -10.68 6.23 11.12
C PRO A 52 -10.37 4.73 11.20
N SER A 53 -9.11 4.37 11.46
CA SER A 53 -8.75 3.00 11.88
C SER A 53 -9.25 2.80 13.31
N GLY A 54 -10.11 1.78 13.46
CA GLY A 54 -10.66 1.18 14.70
C GLY A 54 -10.48 1.93 16.03
N GLY A 55 -11.56 2.56 16.49
CA GLY A 55 -11.69 3.12 17.85
C GLY A 55 -12.96 3.96 18.11
N ASP A 56 -13.59 4.52 17.07
CA ASP A 56 -14.75 5.42 17.18
C ASP A 56 -16.00 4.87 16.47
N ALA A 57 -16.31 3.59 16.70
CA ALA A 57 -17.64 3.07 16.38
C ALA A 57 -18.64 3.56 17.44
N SER A 58 -18.98 4.85 17.42
CA SER A 58 -20.11 5.37 18.19
C SER A 58 -20.78 6.55 17.52
N HIS A 59 -22.08 6.32 17.30
CA HIS A 59 -23.16 7.27 17.09
C HIS A 59 -23.54 7.64 15.64
N ASP A 60 -24.63 7.01 15.21
CA ASP A 60 -25.84 7.62 14.63
C ASP A 60 -25.66 9.03 14.04
N ASP A 61 -25.58 9.09 12.71
CA ASP A 61 -26.32 10.02 11.83
C ASP A 61 -25.52 10.29 10.53
N GLY A 62 -26.16 10.01 9.39
CA GLY A 62 -25.76 10.54 8.09
C GLY A 62 -24.51 9.90 7.44
N ALA A 63 -24.72 8.79 6.72
CA ALA A 63 -23.81 8.37 5.66
C ALA A 63 -23.72 9.48 4.57
N ARG A 64 -22.81 10.44 4.75
CA ARG A 64 -22.51 11.45 3.74
C ARG A 64 -21.69 10.80 2.63
N ARG A 65 -22.34 10.63 1.47
CA ARG A 65 -21.79 10.07 0.23
C ARG A 65 -20.98 11.09 -0.59
N ASP A 66 -20.44 12.14 0.03
CA ASP A 66 -19.80 13.27 -0.66
C ASP A 66 -18.52 13.77 0.04
N ALA A 67 -17.72 12.86 0.60
CA ALA A 67 -16.31 13.13 0.82
C ALA A 67 -15.56 12.63 -0.42
N PRO A 68 -14.79 13.48 -1.12
CA PRO A 68 -14.04 12.99 -2.27
C PRO A 68 -13.04 11.95 -1.73
N LEU A 69 -12.86 10.84 -2.46
CA LEU A 69 -11.96 9.72 -2.13
C LEU A 69 -10.48 10.17 -2.19
N GLU A 70 -10.16 11.33 -1.60
CA GLU A 70 -8.89 12.04 -1.73
C GLU A 70 -7.89 11.49 -0.73
N GLY A 71 -7.27 10.40 -1.13
CA GLY A 71 -6.04 9.92 -0.53
C GLY A 71 -5.76 8.49 -0.95
N GLU A 72 -5.76 8.19 -2.25
CA GLU A 72 -5.11 6.97 -2.74
C GLU A 72 -3.72 6.87 -2.08
N ILE A 73 -3.36 5.71 -1.54
CA ILE A 73 -2.10 5.49 -0.84
C ILE A 73 -1.17 4.72 -1.75
N GLU A 74 0.03 5.23 -1.98
CA GLU A 74 1.06 4.53 -2.71
C GLU A 74 2.02 3.84 -1.74
N VAL A 75 2.21 2.54 -1.92
CA VAL A 75 3.28 1.76 -1.31
C VAL A 75 4.32 1.47 -2.39
N SER A 76 5.53 1.95 -2.19
CA SER A 76 6.70 1.65 -3.02
C SER A 76 7.62 0.69 -2.29
N VAL A 77 8.15 -0.30 -3.00
CA VAL A 77 9.07 -1.28 -2.42
C VAL A 77 10.21 -1.60 -3.37
N ASP A 78 11.43 -1.57 -2.83
CA ASP A 78 12.64 -1.93 -3.55
C ASP A 78 13.01 -3.39 -3.27
N ILE A 79 13.08 -4.20 -4.32
CA ILE A 79 13.33 -5.63 -4.20
C ILE A 79 14.26 -6.14 -5.30
N ALA A 80 14.87 -7.31 -5.07
CA ALA A 80 15.59 -8.00 -6.11
C ALA A 80 14.62 -8.46 -7.23
N SER A 81 15.08 -8.42 -8.49
CA SER A 81 14.29 -8.82 -9.67
C SER A 81 13.61 -10.20 -9.54
N ARG A 82 14.25 -11.14 -8.83
CA ARG A 82 13.70 -12.48 -8.55
C ARG A 82 12.41 -12.49 -7.70
N GLN A 83 12.15 -11.42 -6.94
CA GLN A 83 11.00 -11.31 -6.03
C GLN A 83 9.80 -10.60 -6.67
N VAL A 84 9.96 -9.99 -7.86
CA VAL A 84 8.97 -9.13 -8.49
C VAL A 84 7.59 -9.78 -8.60
N ALA A 85 7.54 -11.00 -9.16
CA ALA A 85 6.26 -11.69 -9.35
C ALA A 85 5.54 -12.03 -8.02
N ALA A 86 6.31 -12.40 -6.98
CA ALA A 86 5.76 -12.76 -5.68
C ALA A 86 5.20 -11.53 -4.94
N VAL A 87 5.92 -10.42 -5.02
CA VAL A 87 5.53 -9.15 -4.40
C VAL A 87 4.31 -8.55 -5.09
N GLN A 88 4.27 -8.52 -6.44
CA GLN A 88 3.10 -8.05 -7.18
C GLN A 88 1.83 -8.83 -6.82
N ARG A 89 1.94 -10.15 -6.68
CA ARG A 89 0.80 -11.00 -6.28
C ARG A 89 0.32 -10.65 -4.87
N SER A 90 1.24 -10.42 -3.94
CA SER A 90 0.92 -10.13 -2.55
C SER A 90 0.29 -8.75 -2.37
N LEU A 91 0.77 -7.76 -3.11
CA LEU A 91 0.17 -6.42 -3.16
C LEU A 91 -1.28 -6.48 -3.68
N ARG A 92 -1.53 -7.26 -4.75
CA ARG A 92 -2.88 -7.47 -5.29
C ARG A 92 -3.78 -8.22 -4.30
N ALA A 93 -3.26 -9.25 -3.63
CA ALA A 93 -4.00 -9.99 -2.62
C ALA A 93 -4.37 -9.13 -1.41
N ALA A 94 -3.54 -8.12 -1.09
CA ALA A 94 -3.82 -7.13 -0.05
C ALA A 94 -4.80 -6.02 -0.48
N GLY A 95 -5.24 -5.99 -1.74
CA GLY A 95 -6.21 -5.01 -2.24
C GLY A 95 -5.64 -3.85 -3.05
N ALA A 96 -4.42 -3.98 -3.61
CA ALA A 96 -3.88 -2.96 -4.51
C ALA A 96 -4.73 -2.84 -5.78
N VAL A 97 -5.17 -1.62 -6.10
CA VAL A 97 -5.95 -1.29 -7.31
C VAL A 97 -5.08 -1.05 -8.53
N ARG A 98 -3.84 -0.59 -8.33
CA ARG A 98 -2.84 -0.45 -9.39
C ARG A 98 -1.51 -1.00 -8.89
N VAL A 99 -0.80 -1.73 -9.74
CA VAL A 99 0.55 -2.24 -9.46
C VAL A 99 1.42 -2.06 -10.70
N SER A 100 2.56 -1.40 -10.55
CA SER A 100 3.57 -1.22 -11.61
C SER A 100 4.97 -1.55 -11.08
N SER A 101 5.88 -1.92 -11.97
CA SER A 101 7.28 -2.22 -11.66
C SER A 101 8.19 -1.43 -12.60
N ARG A 102 9.28 -0.87 -12.08
CA ARG A 102 10.27 -0.11 -12.86
C ARG A 102 11.67 -0.71 -12.75
#